data_AF-A0A0L1LVP7-F1
#
_entry.id   AF-A0A0L1LVP7-F1
#
_cell.length_a   1.000
_cell.length_b   1.000
_cell.length_c   1.000
_cell.angle_alpha   90.00
_cell.angle_beta   90.00
_cell.angle_gamma   90.00
#
_symmetry.space_group_name_H-M   'P 1'
#
loop_
_entity.id
_entity.type
_entity.pdbx_description
1 polymer ?
#
loop_
_entity_poly.entity_id
_entity_poly.type
_entity_poly.pdbx_seq_one_letter_code
_entity_poly.pdbx_strand_id
1 'polypeptide(L)'
;MGKTTTASARNISHGRGPVWLTFVAALAATAGFFAYGWSLYPGLPDMSFTQFLAAGMTVFLAGLAAVSVRAFPPRPEATAWELHRREGMARGTIAALGLTSLALAVTLGLQGPQGGTGPDRPTAPPALLSIPLFLLVVIGSYAVAARWAARAAARAGVAPTAQEAAADRLWISGIIYNNPEDARLLVPRREGAGYGLTINLGNRAGRICAICFVALVVLVPLALGVLAWQS
;
A
#
# COMPACT_ATOMS: atom_id res chain seq x y z
N MET A 1 19.84 31.91 2.33
CA MET A 1 19.96 30.59 3.00
C MET A 1 19.01 29.52 2.41
N GLY A 2 18.61 29.59 1.13
CA GLY A 2 17.55 28.72 0.55
C GLY A 2 17.94 27.80 -0.62
N LYS A 3 19.22 27.75 -1.03
CA LYS A 3 19.68 26.89 -2.15
C LYS A 3 20.13 25.49 -1.72
N THR A 4 20.54 25.32 -0.46
CA THR A 4 21.07 24.05 0.07
C THR A 4 19.98 23.01 0.35
N THR A 5 18.79 23.44 0.77
CA THR A 5 17.67 22.55 1.13
C THR A 5 17.05 21.86 -0.10
N THR A 6 16.93 22.57 -1.23
CA THR A 6 16.36 22.05 -2.48
C THR A 6 17.26 21.04 -3.18
N ALA A 7 18.58 21.28 -3.15
CA ALA A 7 19.57 20.33 -3.68
C ALA A 7 19.57 19.02 -2.86
N SER A 8 19.48 19.12 -1.53
CA SER A 8 19.37 17.95 -0.64
C SER A 8 18.08 17.15 -0.88
N ALA A 9 16.93 17.81 -1.01
CA ALA A 9 15.65 17.15 -1.29
C ALA A 9 15.63 16.41 -2.64
N ARG A 10 16.20 17.02 -3.71
CA ARG A 10 16.31 16.36 -5.01
C ARG A 10 17.22 15.12 -4.92
N ASN A 11 18.32 15.21 -4.18
CA ASN A 11 19.26 14.09 -4.03
C ASN A 11 18.66 12.90 -3.24
N ILE A 12 17.82 13.17 -2.24
CA ILE A 12 17.11 12.14 -1.46
C ILE A 12 16.09 11.36 -2.32
N SER A 13 15.50 12.02 -3.32
CA SER A 13 14.52 11.42 -4.23
C SER A 13 15.14 10.57 -5.37
N HIS A 14 16.44 10.73 -5.64
CA HIS A 14 17.17 9.87 -6.58
C HIS A 14 17.27 8.46 -6.00
N GLY A 15 16.62 7.49 -6.64
CA GLY A 15 16.61 6.09 -6.19
C GLY A 15 15.24 5.53 -5.82
N ARG A 16 14.14 6.18 -6.23
CA ARG A 16 12.80 5.56 -6.20
C ARG A 16 12.62 4.47 -7.25
N GLY A 17 13.45 4.45 -8.29
CA GLY A 17 13.36 3.53 -9.45
C GLY A 17 13.08 2.07 -9.08
N PRO A 18 13.82 1.46 -8.14
CA PRO A 18 13.57 0.07 -7.74
C PRO A 18 12.17 -0.19 -7.20
N VAL A 19 11.54 0.77 -6.52
CA VAL A 19 10.19 0.60 -5.96
C VAL A 19 9.14 0.56 -7.06
N TRP A 20 9.36 1.28 -8.16
CA TRP A 20 8.48 1.27 -9.34
C TRP A 20 8.50 -0.06 -10.09
N LEU A 21 9.54 -0.88 -9.91
CA LEU A 21 9.61 -2.22 -10.50
C LEU A 21 8.48 -3.14 -10.00
N THR A 22 7.83 -2.82 -8.89
CA THR A 22 6.64 -3.54 -8.42
C THR A 22 5.48 -3.48 -9.41
N PHE A 23 5.28 -2.34 -10.10
CA PHE A 23 4.28 -2.22 -11.16
C PHE A 23 4.69 -2.97 -12.43
N VAL A 24 5.99 -2.96 -12.77
CA VAL A 24 6.51 -3.74 -13.90
C VAL A 24 6.32 -5.24 -13.62
N ALA A 25 6.60 -5.69 -12.40
CA ALA A 25 6.35 -7.05 -11.98
C ALA A 25 4.85 -7.41 -12.04
N ALA A 26 3.96 -6.49 -11.65
CA ALA A 26 2.52 -6.69 -11.77
C ALA A 26 2.08 -6.87 -13.23
N LEU A 27 2.56 -6.01 -14.15
CA LEU A 27 2.28 -6.15 -15.59
C LEU A 27 2.86 -7.45 -16.16
N ALA A 28 4.08 -7.81 -15.77
CA ALA A 28 4.71 -9.06 -16.19
C ALA A 28 3.93 -10.29 -15.69
N ALA A 29 3.43 -10.25 -14.44
CA ALA A 29 2.57 -11.29 -13.89
C ALA A 29 1.27 -11.42 -14.70
N THR A 30 0.57 -10.31 -14.95
CA THR A 30 -0.65 -10.29 -15.78
C THR A 30 -0.39 -10.86 -17.19
N ALA A 31 0.69 -10.44 -17.84
CA ALA A 31 1.07 -10.95 -19.17
C ALA A 31 1.40 -12.45 -19.14
N GLY A 32 2.08 -12.92 -18.09
CA GLY A 32 2.38 -14.33 -17.88
C GLY A 32 1.13 -15.18 -17.69
N PHE A 33 0.18 -14.74 -16.86
CA PHE A 33 -1.10 -15.44 -16.67
C PHE A 33 -1.95 -15.44 -17.94
N PHE A 34 -1.95 -14.34 -18.70
CA PHE A 34 -2.60 -14.29 -20.00
C PHE A 34 -2.01 -15.31 -20.98
N ALA A 35 -0.69 -15.32 -21.15
CA ALA A 35 -0.01 -16.25 -22.05
C ALA A 35 -0.21 -17.72 -21.64
N TYR A 36 -0.16 -18.00 -20.33
CA TYR A 36 -0.45 -19.32 -19.79
C TYR A 36 -1.89 -19.75 -20.08
N GLY A 37 -2.86 -18.89 -19.78
CA GLY A 37 -4.27 -19.15 -20.06
C GLY A 37 -4.53 -19.41 -21.55
N TRP A 38 -3.94 -18.60 -22.42
CA TRP A 38 -4.02 -18.78 -23.87
C TRP A 38 -3.43 -20.12 -24.33
N SER A 39 -2.31 -20.55 -23.74
CA SER A 39 -1.67 -21.83 -24.09
C SER A 39 -2.50 -23.05 -23.70
N LEU A 40 -3.30 -22.95 -22.64
CA LEU A 40 -4.17 -24.03 -22.17
C LEU A 40 -5.52 -24.07 -22.90
N TYR A 41 -6.02 -22.91 -23.34
CA TYR A 41 -7.36 -22.76 -23.87
C TYR A 41 -7.36 -21.96 -25.18
N PRO A 42 -7.15 -22.64 -26.33
CA PRO A 42 -7.20 -22.00 -27.63
C PRO A 42 -8.63 -21.50 -27.91
N GLY A 43 -8.88 -20.20 -27.75
CA GLY A 43 -10.12 -19.54 -28.18
C GLY A 43 -11.08 -19.00 -27.10
N LEU A 44 -10.66 -18.83 -25.84
CA LEU A 44 -11.55 -18.36 -24.77
C LEU A 44 -11.61 -16.81 -24.63
N PRO A 45 -12.78 -16.16 -24.84
CA PRO A 45 -12.93 -14.71 -24.68
C PRO A 45 -12.93 -14.26 -23.20
N ASP A 46 -13.38 -15.09 -22.25
CA ASP A 46 -13.58 -14.65 -20.86
C ASP A 46 -12.29 -14.49 -20.06
N MET A 47 -11.25 -15.27 -20.40
CA MET A 47 -9.90 -15.14 -19.86
C MET A 47 -9.28 -13.77 -20.17
N SER A 48 -9.68 -13.17 -21.30
CA SER A 48 -9.14 -11.89 -21.73
C SER A 48 -9.62 -10.74 -20.80
N PHE A 49 -10.88 -10.77 -20.36
CA PHE A 49 -11.46 -9.68 -19.57
C PHE A 49 -10.77 -9.51 -18.22
N THR A 50 -10.56 -10.58 -17.47
CA THR A 50 -9.93 -10.53 -16.14
C THR A 50 -8.48 -10.04 -16.21
N GLN A 51 -7.74 -10.42 -17.26
CA GLN A 51 -6.36 -9.96 -17.45
C GLN A 51 -6.31 -8.50 -17.93
N PHE A 52 -7.24 -8.06 -18.80
CA PHE A 52 -7.37 -6.65 -19.15
C PHE A 52 -7.74 -5.79 -17.94
N LEU A 53 -8.64 -6.27 -17.08
CA LEU A 53 -8.99 -5.60 -15.83
C LEU A 53 -7.76 -5.48 -14.90
N ALA A 54 -7.00 -6.56 -14.72
CA ALA A 54 -5.78 -6.55 -13.90
C ALA A 54 -4.72 -5.58 -14.45
N ALA A 55 -4.51 -5.56 -15.78
CA ALA A 55 -3.61 -4.60 -16.44
C ALA A 55 -4.10 -3.15 -16.28
N GLY A 56 -5.39 -2.90 -16.50
CA GLY A 56 -6.02 -1.59 -16.33
C GLY A 56 -5.88 -1.06 -14.89
N MET A 57 -6.16 -1.92 -13.90
CA MET A 57 -5.96 -1.58 -12.49
C MET A 57 -4.48 -1.29 -12.17
N THR A 58 -3.55 -2.03 -12.78
CA THR A 58 -2.11 -1.77 -12.59
C THR A 58 -1.70 -0.39 -13.11
N VAL A 59 -2.14 -0.03 -14.31
CA VAL A 59 -1.89 1.30 -14.89
C VAL A 59 -2.53 2.39 -14.05
N PHE A 60 -3.77 2.19 -13.61
CA PHE A 60 -4.49 3.12 -12.76
C PHE A 60 -3.78 3.36 -11.42
N LEU A 61 -3.40 2.29 -10.72
CA LEU A 61 -2.68 2.38 -9.43
C LEU A 61 -1.29 3.00 -9.59
N ALA A 62 -0.59 2.76 -10.70
CA ALA A 62 0.67 3.43 -11.01
C ALA A 62 0.46 4.94 -11.22
N GLY A 63 -0.61 5.33 -11.91
CA GLY A 63 -1.03 6.72 -12.07
C GLY A 63 -1.34 7.38 -10.73
N LEU A 64 -2.13 6.73 -9.86
CA LEU A 64 -2.41 7.20 -8.51
C LEU A 64 -1.14 7.35 -7.66
N ALA A 65 -0.21 6.41 -7.76
CA ALA A 65 1.09 6.52 -7.08
C ALA A 65 1.85 7.76 -7.55
N ALA A 66 1.90 8.00 -8.87
CA ALA A 66 2.61 9.13 -9.46
C ALA A 66 1.99 10.47 -9.06
N VAL A 67 0.66 10.56 -9.07
CA VAL A 67 -0.07 11.76 -8.62
C VAL A 67 0.16 11.98 -7.12
N SER A 68 -0.01 10.94 -6.30
CA SER A 68 0.12 11.03 -4.84
C SER A 68 1.50 11.56 -4.42
N VAL A 69 2.59 11.06 -5.01
CA VAL A 69 3.94 11.51 -4.64
C VAL A 69 4.31 12.89 -5.18
N ARG A 70 3.59 13.38 -6.19
CA ARG A 70 3.80 14.72 -6.77
C ARG A 70 2.94 15.79 -6.11
N ALA A 71 1.82 15.40 -5.52
CA ALA A 71 0.85 16.33 -4.93
C ALA A 71 1.34 16.99 -3.62
N PHE A 72 2.54 16.66 -3.11
CA PHE A 72 3.10 17.27 -1.91
C PHE A 72 4.05 18.42 -2.24
N PRO A 73 3.67 19.68 -2.03
CA PRO A 73 4.55 20.80 -2.29
C PRO A 73 5.79 20.76 -1.36
N PRO A 74 6.97 21.19 -1.84
CA PRO A 74 8.14 21.35 -1.00
C PRO A 74 7.81 22.29 0.17
N ARG A 75 8.15 21.90 1.39
CA ARG A 75 8.12 22.83 2.52
C ARG A 75 9.47 23.53 2.63
N PRO A 76 9.51 24.87 2.54
CA PRO A 76 10.76 25.62 2.65
C PRO A 76 11.47 25.40 3.99
N GLU A 77 10.70 25.11 5.05
CA GLU A 77 11.16 25.00 6.44
C GLU A 77 11.31 23.55 6.92
N ALA A 78 11.24 22.55 6.03
CA ALA A 78 11.39 21.16 6.44
C ALA A 78 12.80 20.87 6.97
N THR A 79 12.89 20.24 8.15
CA THR A 79 14.14 19.74 8.71
C THR A 79 14.70 18.62 7.85
N ALA A 80 16.00 18.32 7.98
CA ALA A 80 16.62 17.21 7.26
C ALA A 80 15.96 15.86 7.61
N TRP A 81 15.57 15.66 8.87
CA TRP A 81 14.83 14.47 9.31
C TRP A 81 13.47 14.36 8.61
N GLU A 82 12.73 15.47 8.56
CA GLU A 82 11.43 15.54 7.91
C GLU A 82 11.51 15.20 6.41
N LEU A 83 12.57 15.64 5.72
CA LEU A 83 12.79 15.30 4.31
C LEU A 83 12.98 13.79 4.09
N HIS A 84 13.83 13.14 4.89
CA HIS A 84 14.03 11.69 4.80
C HIS A 84 12.76 10.91 5.11
N ARG A 85 12.01 11.35 6.12
CA ARG A 85 10.73 10.75 6.49
C ARG A 85 9.71 10.84 5.36
N ARG A 86 9.53 12.04 4.77
CA ARG A 86 8.59 12.26 3.66
C ARG A 86 8.95 11.40 2.45
N GLU A 87 10.24 11.28 2.15
CA GLU A 87 10.71 10.36 1.11
C GLU A 87 10.34 8.91 1.44
N GLY A 88 10.50 8.50 2.70
CA GLY A 88 10.01 7.21 3.19
C GLY A 88 8.53 7.02 2.92
N MET A 89 7.68 8.00 3.24
CA MET A 89 6.24 7.90 3.01
C MET A 89 5.88 7.86 1.52
N ALA A 90 6.60 8.59 0.67
CA ALA A 90 6.46 8.51 -0.78
C ALA A 90 6.80 7.11 -1.31
N ARG A 91 7.93 6.54 -0.86
CA ARG A 91 8.32 5.16 -1.19
C ARG A 91 7.32 4.13 -0.68
N GLY A 92 6.82 4.32 0.54
CA GLY A 92 5.78 3.47 1.15
C GLY A 92 4.50 3.48 0.31
N THR A 93 4.10 4.65 -0.21
CA THR A 93 2.92 4.78 -1.08
C THR A 93 3.11 4.08 -2.42
N ILE A 94 4.26 4.27 -3.08
CA ILE A 94 4.58 3.57 -4.34
C ILE A 94 4.60 2.05 -4.11
N ALA A 95 5.27 1.60 -3.05
CA ALA A 95 5.35 0.18 -2.71
C ALA A 95 3.98 -0.42 -2.37
N ALA A 96 3.18 0.27 -1.56
CA ALA A 96 1.85 -0.19 -1.16
C ALA A 96 0.96 -0.39 -2.39
N LEU A 97 0.89 0.60 -3.29
CA LEU A 97 0.07 0.52 -4.50
C LEU A 97 0.62 -0.51 -5.50
N GLY A 98 1.94 -0.56 -5.70
CA GLY A 98 2.55 -1.50 -6.64
C GLY A 98 2.52 -2.96 -6.18
N LEU A 99 2.75 -3.23 -4.89
CA LEU A 99 2.61 -4.58 -4.33
C LEU A 99 1.15 -5.02 -4.23
N THR A 100 0.22 -4.09 -3.96
CA THR A 100 -1.22 -4.39 -4.04
C THR A 100 -1.61 -4.75 -5.47
N SER A 101 -1.10 -4.01 -6.45
CA SER A 101 -1.30 -4.30 -7.87
C SER A 101 -0.76 -5.68 -8.26
N LEU A 102 0.43 -6.04 -7.79
CA LEU A 102 1.02 -7.35 -8.02
C LEU A 102 0.20 -8.46 -7.36
N ALA A 103 -0.19 -8.29 -6.10
CA ALA A 103 -1.02 -9.26 -5.39
C ALA A 103 -2.39 -9.44 -6.05
N LEU A 104 -2.99 -8.35 -6.58
CA LEU A 104 -4.22 -8.40 -7.35
C LEU A 104 -4.03 -9.17 -8.67
N ALA A 105 -2.97 -8.88 -9.43
CA ALA A 105 -2.65 -9.58 -10.67
C ALA A 105 -2.46 -11.09 -10.44
N VAL A 106 -1.75 -11.48 -9.37
CA VAL A 106 -1.58 -12.88 -9.00
C VAL A 106 -2.90 -13.52 -8.60
N THR A 107 -3.69 -12.85 -7.76
CA THR A 107 -4.99 -13.38 -7.29
C THR A 107 -5.93 -13.62 -8.47
N LEU A 108 -6.09 -12.64 -9.36
CA LEU A 108 -6.95 -12.74 -10.53
C LEU A 108 -6.40 -13.74 -11.55
N GLY A 109 -5.07 -13.79 -11.70
CA GLY A 109 -4.38 -14.75 -12.55
C GLY A 109 -4.59 -16.20 -12.14
N LEU A 110 -4.59 -16.49 -10.84
CA LEU A 110 -4.87 -17.83 -10.31
C LEU A 110 -6.34 -18.25 -10.49
N GLN A 111 -7.27 -17.29 -10.58
CA GLN A 111 -8.69 -17.56 -10.79
C GLN A 111 -9.04 -17.81 -12.27
N GLY A 112 -8.33 -17.18 -13.21
CA GLY A 112 -8.61 -17.28 -14.66
C GLY A 112 -8.68 -18.72 -15.19
N PRO A 113 -7.66 -19.57 -14.98
CA PRO A 113 -7.65 -20.95 -15.49
C PRO A 113 -8.70 -21.87 -14.87
N GLN A 114 -9.25 -21.50 -13.70
CA GLN A 114 -10.16 -22.34 -12.90
C GLN A 114 -11.64 -21.96 -13.09
N GLY A 115 -11.92 -20.78 -13.64
CA GLY A 115 -13.28 -20.30 -13.96
C GLY A 115 -14.03 -21.16 -14.99
N GLY A 116 -13.38 -22.15 -15.60
CA GLY A 116 -13.98 -23.15 -16.49
C GLY A 116 -14.57 -24.38 -15.78
N THR A 117 -14.45 -24.51 -14.46
CA THR A 117 -15.01 -25.65 -13.68
C THR A 117 -16.38 -25.34 -13.07
N GLY A 118 -17.24 -24.67 -13.83
CA GLY A 118 -18.63 -24.37 -13.47
C GLY A 118 -18.80 -23.14 -12.54
N PRO A 119 -19.98 -22.50 -12.57
CA PRO A 119 -20.29 -21.30 -11.77
C PRO A 119 -20.33 -21.53 -10.25
N ASP A 120 -20.27 -22.79 -9.79
CA ASP A 120 -20.72 -23.16 -8.44
C ASP A 120 -19.60 -23.28 -7.39
N ARG A 121 -18.32 -23.16 -7.75
CA ARG A 121 -17.22 -23.27 -6.77
C ARG A 121 -16.09 -22.27 -7.03
N PRO A 122 -16.19 -21.03 -6.49
CA PRO A 122 -15.04 -20.13 -6.48
C PRO A 122 -13.91 -20.84 -5.74
N THR A 123 -12.68 -20.85 -6.27
CA THR A 123 -11.52 -21.33 -5.51
C THR A 123 -11.31 -20.40 -4.33
N ALA A 124 -11.89 -20.79 -3.20
CA ALA A 124 -12.04 -19.93 -2.03
C ALA A 124 -10.70 -19.49 -1.43
N PRO A 125 -9.62 -20.30 -1.38
CA PRO A 125 -8.44 -19.88 -0.64
C PRO A 125 -7.75 -18.61 -1.19
N PRO A 126 -7.47 -18.45 -2.50
CA PRO A 126 -6.87 -17.22 -3.02
C PRO A 126 -7.75 -15.98 -2.80
N ALA A 127 -9.05 -16.06 -3.08
CA ALA A 127 -9.96 -14.94 -2.94
C ALA A 127 -10.15 -14.52 -1.47
N LEU A 128 -10.30 -15.50 -0.56
CA LEU A 128 -10.50 -15.23 0.87
C LEU A 128 -9.29 -14.60 1.52
N LEU A 129 -8.09 -15.06 1.16
CA LEU A 129 -6.85 -14.55 1.75
C LEU A 129 -6.40 -13.21 1.15
N SER A 130 -7.01 -12.77 0.05
CA SER A 130 -6.61 -11.55 -0.66
C SER A 130 -6.81 -10.29 0.18
N ILE A 131 -7.94 -10.16 0.88
CA ILE A 131 -8.23 -8.98 1.68
C ILE A 131 -7.23 -8.80 2.85
N PRO A 132 -7.01 -9.80 3.73
CA PRO A 132 -6.00 -9.66 4.78
C PRO A 132 -4.60 -9.46 4.19
N LEU A 133 -4.28 -10.11 3.07
CA LEU A 133 -3.02 -9.90 2.37
C LEU A 133 -2.85 -8.44 1.92
N PHE A 134 -3.85 -7.81 1.30
CA PHE A 134 -3.77 -6.42 0.87
C PHE A 134 -3.55 -5.47 2.05
N LEU A 135 -4.25 -5.67 3.17
CA LEU A 135 -4.05 -4.86 4.38
C LEU A 135 -2.62 -5.01 4.91
N LEU A 136 -2.10 -6.24 4.97
CA LEU A 136 -0.73 -6.52 5.40
C LEU A 136 0.30 -5.92 4.44
N VAL A 137 0.07 -5.98 3.12
CA VAL A 137 0.93 -5.37 2.11
C VAL A 137 1.00 -3.86 2.30
N VAL A 138 -0.13 -3.19 2.52
CA VAL A 138 -0.16 -1.75 2.78
C VAL A 138 0.60 -1.40 4.05
N ILE A 139 0.27 -2.03 5.18
CA ILE A 139 0.92 -1.75 6.48
C ILE A 139 2.42 -2.07 6.42
N GLY A 140 2.78 -3.22 5.85
CA GLY A 140 4.15 -3.67 5.68
C GLY A 140 4.97 -2.73 4.80
N SER A 141 4.39 -2.23 3.71
CA SER A 141 5.06 -1.28 2.82
C SER A 141 5.45 0.01 3.54
N TYR A 142 4.55 0.60 4.33
CA TYR A 142 4.86 1.79 5.11
C TYR A 142 5.83 1.50 6.27
N ALA A 143 5.70 0.35 6.94
CA ALA A 143 6.64 -0.04 8.00
C ALA A 143 8.07 -0.21 7.46
N VAL A 144 8.23 -0.88 6.31
CA VAL A 144 9.53 -1.05 5.65
C VAL A 144 10.08 0.31 5.19
N ALA A 145 9.25 1.16 4.62
CA ALA A 145 9.67 2.47 4.14
C ALA A 145 10.04 3.43 5.28
N ALA A 146 9.35 3.38 6.42
CA ALA A 146 9.70 4.11 7.63
C ALA A 146 11.07 3.66 8.19
N ARG A 147 11.32 2.34 8.24
CA ARG A 147 12.63 1.79 8.64
C ARG A 147 13.73 2.21 7.66
N TRP A 148 13.44 2.21 6.36
CA TRP A 148 14.36 2.69 5.34
C TRP A 148 14.70 4.17 5.56
N ALA A 149 13.70 5.02 5.82
CA ALA A 149 13.91 6.45 6.04
C ALA A 149 14.80 6.71 7.25
N ALA A 150 14.56 6.03 8.38
CA ALA A 150 15.40 6.14 9.57
C ALA A 150 16.86 5.73 9.28
N ARG A 151 17.07 4.61 8.56
CA ARG A 151 18.41 4.15 8.17
C ARG A 151 19.08 5.08 7.16
N ALA A 152 18.33 5.68 6.25
CA ALA A 152 18.84 6.62 5.27
C ALA A 152 19.28 7.93 5.94
N ALA A 153 18.47 8.46 6.86
CA ALA A 153 18.81 9.62 7.66
C ALA A 153 20.06 9.37 8.52
N ALA A 154 20.13 8.24 9.22
CA ALA A 154 21.29 7.88 10.03
C ALA A 154 22.58 7.79 9.20
N ARG A 155 22.54 7.20 8.01
CA ARG A 155 23.69 7.15 7.08
C ARG A 155 24.11 8.54 6.58
N ALA A 156 23.18 9.48 6.53
CA ALA A 156 23.45 10.87 6.17
C ALA A 156 23.89 11.73 7.38
N GLY A 157 24.07 11.13 8.57
CA GLY A 157 24.40 11.86 9.79
C GLY A 157 23.23 12.69 10.35
N VAL A 158 22.01 12.42 9.90
CA VAL A 158 20.80 13.14 10.33
C VAL A 158 20.12 12.34 11.44
N ALA A 159 20.04 12.93 12.63
CA ALA A 159 19.31 12.39 13.76
C ALA A 159 18.05 13.25 14.05
N PRO A 160 16.94 12.63 14.48
CA PRO A 160 15.78 13.39 14.93
C PRO A 160 16.09 14.12 16.24
N THR A 161 15.51 15.31 16.39
CA THR A 161 15.41 15.98 17.69
C THR A 161 14.52 15.16 18.65
N ALA A 162 14.62 15.45 19.95
CA ALA A 162 13.75 14.81 20.95
C ALA A 162 12.26 14.99 20.66
N GLN A 163 11.88 16.18 20.16
CA GLN A 163 10.50 16.49 19.77
C GLN A 163 10.06 15.70 18.54
N GLU A 164 10.88 15.62 17.50
CA GLU A 164 10.60 14.81 16.31
C GLU A 164 10.48 13.32 16.65
N ALA A 165 11.39 12.80 17.49
CA ALA A 165 11.33 11.42 17.94
C ALA A 165 10.06 11.13 18.77
N ALA A 166 9.65 12.05 19.64
CA ALA A 166 8.41 11.92 20.42
C ALA A 166 7.17 11.95 19.52
N ALA A 167 7.11 12.87 18.55
CA ALA A 167 6.04 12.93 17.57
C ALA A 167 5.94 11.64 16.73
N ASP A 168 7.10 11.07 16.35
CA ASP A 168 7.18 9.87 15.53
C ASP A 168 6.67 8.61 16.25
N ARG A 169 6.83 8.53 17.58
CA ARG A 169 6.32 7.41 18.39
C ARG A 169 4.81 7.28 18.40
N LEU A 170 4.08 8.35 18.09
CA LEU A 170 2.62 8.34 18.01
C LEU A 170 2.09 7.70 16.71
N TRP A 171 2.97 7.31 15.78
CA TRP A 171 2.59 6.79 14.47
C TRP A 171 3.06 5.35 14.26
N ILE A 172 2.14 4.41 14.40
CA ILE A 172 2.37 2.99 14.13
C ILE A 172 2.58 2.80 12.63
N SER A 173 3.71 2.18 12.27
CA SER A 173 4.14 1.96 10.89
C SER A 173 4.19 3.24 10.03
N GLY A 174 4.23 4.43 10.65
CA GLY A 174 4.23 5.72 9.97
C GLY A 174 2.87 6.23 9.49
N ILE A 175 1.79 5.43 9.57
CA ILE A 175 0.49 5.76 8.95
C ILE A 175 -0.72 5.69 9.89
N ILE A 176 -0.62 4.95 11.00
CA ILE A 176 -1.72 4.79 11.95
C ILE A 176 -1.40 5.61 13.20
N TYR A 177 -2.26 6.56 13.54
CA TYR A 177 -2.07 7.42 14.70
C TYR A 177 -2.54 6.73 15.99
N ASN A 178 -1.77 6.83 17.06
CA ASN A 178 -2.08 6.23 18.35
C ASN A 178 -1.63 7.16 19.49
N ASN A 179 -2.54 8.00 19.96
CA ASN A 179 -2.34 8.85 21.12
C ASN A 179 -3.55 8.77 22.07
N PRO A 180 -3.42 8.15 23.26
CA PRO A 180 -4.53 8.06 24.22
C PRO A 180 -4.91 9.42 24.81
N GLU A 181 -4.00 10.41 24.78
CA GLU A 181 -4.26 11.75 25.31
C GLU A 181 -4.97 12.67 24.30
N ASP A 182 -4.98 12.30 23.01
CA ASP A 182 -5.76 13.03 22.01
C ASP A 182 -7.19 12.47 21.93
N ALA A 183 -8.16 13.26 22.40
CA ALA A 183 -9.57 12.86 22.43
C ALA A 183 -10.21 12.77 21.03
N ARG A 184 -9.56 13.27 19.96
CA ARG A 184 -10.14 13.26 18.61
C ARG A 184 -10.18 11.85 18.03
N LEU A 185 -11.31 11.50 17.41
CA LEU A 185 -11.49 10.25 16.68
C LEU A 185 -10.72 10.26 15.35
N LEU A 186 -10.92 11.32 14.56
CA LEU A 186 -10.27 11.52 13.27
C LEU A 186 -9.22 12.61 13.40
N VAL A 187 -8.00 12.30 12.95
CA VAL A 187 -6.87 13.23 12.95
C VAL A 187 -6.32 13.35 11.53
N PRO A 188 -5.74 14.50 11.15
CA PRO A 188 -5.06 14.64 9.86
C PRO A 188 -4.02 13.53 9.68
N ARG A 189 -3.97 12.95 8.49
CA ARG A 189 -2.91 11.99 8.14
C ARG A 189 -1.54 12.62 8.29
N ARG A 190 -0.56 11.77 8.59
CA ARG A 190 0.84 12.16 8.60
C ARG A 190 1.22 12.70 7.23
N GLU A 191 1.94 13.80 7.23
CA GLU A 191 2.39 14.42 6.00
C GLU A 191 3.29 13.47 5.20
N GLY A 192 3.10 13.47 3.88
CA GLY A 192 3.76 12.55 2.96
C GLY A 192 3.07 11.19 2.81
N ALA A 193 2.09 10.83 3.66
CA ALA A 193 1.33 9.57 3.60
C ALA A 193 -0.06 9.70 2.96
N GLY A 194 -0.29 10.76 2.17
CA GLY A 194 -1.58 11.07 1.56
C GLY A 194 -2.22 12.37 2.10
N TYR A 195 -3.36 12.73 1.52
CA TYR A 195 -4.30 13.70 2.08
C TYR A 195 -5.38 12.98 2.91
N GLY A 196 -6.07 13.73 3.77
CA GLY A 196 -7.25 13.26 4.48
C GLY A 196 -7.00 12.93 5.94
N LEU A 197 -7.90 12.11 6.50
CA LEU A 197 -7.95 11.79 7.92
C LEU A 197 -7.51 10.34 8.17
N THR A 198 -7.02 10.08 9.36
CA THR A 198 -6.78 8.75 9.92
C THR A 198 -7.49 8.62 11.26
N ILE A 199 -7.73 7.39 11.69
CA ILE A 199 -8.36 7.10 12.99
C ILE A 199 -7.27 7.10 14.07
N ASN A 200 -7.54 7.76 15.18
CA ASN A 200 -6.71 7.65 16.38
C ASN A 200 -7.04 6.35 17.14
N LEU A 201 -6.14 5.37 17.14
CA LEU A 201 -6.32 4.11 17.88
C LEU A 201 -6.17 4.26 19.41
N GLY A 202 -5.59 5.37 19.87
CA GLY A 202 -5.49 5.70 21.28
C GLY A 202 -6.85 6.08 21.88
N ASN A 203 -7.74 6.62 21.04
CA ASN A 203 -9.12 6.92 21.41
C ASN A 203 -9.98 5.64 21.48
N ARG A 204 -10.86 5.55 22.50
CA ARG A 204 -11.74 4.38 22.69
C ARG A 204 -12.68 4.15 21.50
N ALA A 205 -13.33 5.19 20.99
CA ALA A 205 -14.20 5.07 19.82
C ALA A 205 -13.38 4.71 18.57
N GLY A 206 -12.18 5.27 18.41
CA GLY A 206 -11.28 4.94 17.31
C GLY A 206 -10.86 3.47 17.30
N ARG A 207 -10.56 2.92 18.48
CA ARG A 207 -10.28 1.50 18.65
C ARG A 207 -11.49 0.63 18.28
N ILE A 208 -12.70 1.00 18.72
CA ILE A 208 -13.93 0.29 18.37
C ILE A 208 -14.15 0.34 16.84
N CYS A 209 -14.02 1.51 16.22
CA CYS A 209 -14.13 1.65 14.76
C CYS A 209 -13.13 0.76 14.01
N ALA A 210 -11.87 0.70 14.48
CA ALA A 210 -10.86 -0.16 13.87
C ALA A 210 -11.20 -1.66 14.01
N ILE A 211 -11.68 -2.09 15.18
CA ILE A 211 -12.14 -3.47 15.40
C ILE A 211 -13.32 -3.80 14.49
N CYS A 212 -14.33 -2.92 14.42
CA CYS A 212 -15.49 -3.10 13.54
C CYS A 212 -15.08 -3.14 12.07
N PHE A 213 -14.13 -2.31 11.65
CA PHE A 213 -13.59 -2.33 10.28
C PHE A 213 -12.92 -3.66 9.96
N VAL A 214 -12.03 -4.15 10.83
CA VAL A 214 -11.39 -5.46 10.64
C VAL A 214 -12.41 -6.59 10.65
N ALA A 215 -13.38 -6.55 11.55
CA ALA A 215 -14.45 -7.54 11.58
C ALA A 215 -15.25 -7.55 10.28
N LEU A 216 -15.69 -6.38 9.80
CA LEU A 216 -16.51 -6.25 8.60
C LEU A 216 -15.76 -6.56 7.31
N VAL A 217 -14.51 -6.12 7.18
CA VAL A 217 -13.74 -6.20 5.94
C VAL A 217 -12.94 -7.50 5.84
N VAL A 218 -12.52 -8.06 6.98
CA VAL A 218 -11.71 -9.28 7.00
C VAL A 218 -12.52 -10.45 7.53
N LEU A 219 -13.01 -10.38 8.76
CA LEU A 219 -13.57 -11.56 9.44
C LEU A 219 -14.89 -12.02 8.82
N VAL A 220 -15.79 -11.11 8.45
CA VAL A 220 -17.09 -11.44 7.86
C VAL A 220 -16.92 -12.09 6.47
N PRO A 221 -16.17 -11.51 5.50
CA PRO A 221 -15.94 -12.16 4.22
C PRO A 221 -15.22 -13.50 4.35
N LEU A 222 -14.25 -13.61 5.26
CA LEU A 222 -13.59 -14.88 5.56
C LEU A 222 -14.59 -15.92 6.07
N ALA A 223 -15.40 -15.58 7.07
CA ALA A 223 -16.39 -16.50 7.65
C ALA A 223 -17.43 -16.92 6.61
N LEU A 224 -18.01 -15.97 5.87
CA LEU A 224 -19.01 -16.26 4.84
C LEU A 224 -18.42 -17.12 3.72
N GLY A 225 -17.22 -16.82 3.26
CA GLY A 225 -16.59 -17.61 2.20
C GLY A 225 -16.14 -18.99 2.67
N VAL A 226 -15.74 -19.17 3.93
CA VAL A 226 -15.49 -20.50 4.50
C VAL A 226 -16.78 -21.30 4.59
N LEU A 227 -17.88 -20.69 5.03
CA LEU A 227 -19.20 -21.35 5.08
C LEU A 227 -19.67 -21.75 3.68
N ALA A 228 -19.57 -20.84 2.70
CA ALA A 228 -19.94 -21.11 1.31
C ALA A 228 -19.06 -22.16 0.63
N TRP A 229 -17.79 -22.29 1.04
CA TRP A 229 -16.89 -23.32 0.53
C TRP A 229 -17.20 -24.72 1.10
N GLN A 230 -17.82 -24.79 2.29
CA GLN A 230 -18.17 -26.05 2.95
C GLN A 230 -19.52 -26.62 2.48
N SER A 231 -20.39 -25.80 1.86
CA SER A 231 -21.67 -26.21 1.27
C SER A 231 -21.52 -26.74 -0.15
#